data_AF-A0A0R2SBF3-F1
#
_entry.id   AF-A0A0R2SBF3-F1
#
_cell.length_a   1.000
_cell.length_b   1.000
_cell.length_c   1.000
_cell.angle_alpha   90.00
_cell.angle_beta   90.00
_cell.angle_gamma   90.00
#
_symmetry.space_group_name_H-M   'P 1'
#
loop_
_entity.id
_entity.type
_entity.pdbx_description
1 polymer ?
#
loop_
_entity_poly.entity_id
_entity_poly.type
_entity_poly.pdbx_seq_one_letter_code
_entity_poly.pdbx_strand_id
1 'polypeptide(L)'
;MNHVGYLDFALAGTAFLPTSRLVRFMAKKEIFDHPIAGPLMRGMKHICVDRSNGAPSFLAALKALDKGEIVGVFPEATISQSFELKEMKSGVIRLAMESGAPILPMVIWGSQRVWSKKLPKNLSRSSIPIFIAIGPLRYVEKGANLEVELAALKEAMAQLLNQVQSDYPDPHKGARWAPARLGGSAPSLAELEELRKNKRES
;
A
#
# COMPACT_ATOMS: atom_id res chain seq x y z
N MET A 1 1.15 0.68 4.10
CA MET A 1 0.12 1.57 3.50
C MET A 1 -0.80 0.76 2.62
N ASN A 2 -2.08 1.14 2.50
CA ASN A 2 -2.98 0.56 1.50
C ASN A 2 -2.46 0.82 0.07
N HIS A 3 -3.02 0.11 -0.90
CA HIS A 3 -2.62 0.29 -2.30
C HIS A 3 -3.85 0.45 -3.20
N VAL A 4 -4.08 1.66 -3.71
CA VAL A 4 -5.26 2.03 -4.50
C VAL A 4 -4.91 2.63 -5.87
N GLY A 5 -3.65 2.98 -6.13
CA GLY A 5 -3.18 3.54 -7.40
C GLY A 5 -1.74 3.17 -7.76
N TYR A 6 -1.37 3.35 -9.03
CA TYR A 6 -0.02 3.06 -9.53
C TYR A 6 1.05 4.01 -9.00
N LEU A 7 0.66 5.24 -8.63
CA LEU A 7 1.57 6.29 -8.16
C LEU A 7 1.66 6.39 -6.63
N ASP A 8 1.03 5.47 -5.89
CA ASP A 8 0.95 5.53 -4.42
C ASP A 8 2.32 5.64 -3.76
N PHE A 9 3.33 4.90 -4.27
CA PHE A 9 4.68 4.93 -3.72
C PHE A 9 5.33 6.33 -3.87
N ALA A 10 5.15 6.97 -5.01
CA ALA A 10 5.70 8.29 -5.28
C ALA A 10 4.97 9.36 -4.44
N LEU A 11 3.65 9.29 -4.38
CA LEU A 11 2.81 10.21 -3.62
C LEU A 11 3.06 10.08 -2.11
N ALA A 12 3.05 8.86 -1.57
CA ALA A 12 3.32 8.63 -0.15
C ALA A 12 4.77 8.94 0.24
N GLY A 13 5.73 8.76 -0.68
CA GLY A 13 7.11 9.17 -0.48
C GLY A 13 7.25 10.67 -0.17
N THR A 14 6.35 11.52 -0.70
CA THR A 14 6.39 12.97 -0.44
C THR A 14 6.22 13.33 1.03
N ALA A 15 5.45 12.55 1.79
CA ALA A 15 5.22 12.78 3.21
C ALA A 15 6.50 12.66 4.05
N PHE A 16 7.54 12.01 3.51
CA PHE A 16 8.81 11.79 4.20
C PHE A 16 9.96 12.66 3.70
N LEU A 17 9.76 13.47 2.66
CA LEU A 17 10.79 14.39 2.15
C LEU A 17 11.39 15.30 3.24
N PRO A 18 10.62 15.79 4.23
CA PRO A 18 11.19 16.61 5.31
C PRO A 18 12.12 15.84 6.28
N THR A 19 12.07 14.51 6.29
CA THR A 19 12.74 13.70 7.34
C THR A 19 14.21 13.39 7.04
N SER A 20 14.75 13.82 5.89
CA SER A 20 16.06 13.42 5.37
C SER A 20 16.29 11.90 5.25
N ARG A 21 15.25 11.08 5.49
CA ARG A 21 15.28 9.63 5.37
C ARG A 21 14.74 9.21 4.02
N LEU A 22 15.45 8.28 3.38
CA LEU A 22 15.07 7.76 2.08
C LEU A 22 14.05 6.61 2.25
N VAL A 23 12.98 6.64 1.45
CA VAL A 23 11.96 5.58 1.46
C VAL A 23 12.31 4.51 0.41
N ARG A 24 12.45 3.26 0.86
CA ARG A 24 12.68 2.08 0.03
C ARG A 24 11.41 1.24 -0.03
N PHE A 25 10.66 1.35 -1.10
CA PHE A 25 9.46 0.53 -1.28
C PHE A 25 9.83 -0.88 -1.68
N MET A 26 9.12 -1.86 -1.11
CA MET A 26 9.17 -3.25 -1.53
C MET A 26 8.22 -3.44 -2.72
N ALA A 27 8.76 -3.80 -3.89
CA ALA A 27 8.02 -3.93 -5.13
C ALA A 27 8.36 -5.24 -5.84
N LYS A 28 7.41 -5.78 -6.61
CA LYS A 28 7.58 -7.09 -7.24
C LYS A 28 8.62 -7.07 -8.35
N LYS A 29 9.31 -8.20 -8.53
CA LYS A 29 10.33 -8.40 -9.56
C LYS A 29 9.90 -8.01 -10.96
N GLU A 30 8.64 -8.27 -11.35
CA GLU A 30 8.15 -7.94 -12.69
C GLU A 30 8.17 -6.42 -12.97
N ILE A 31 8.11 -5.58 -11.93
CA ILE A 31 8.25 -4.12 -12.07
C ILE A 31 9.72 -3.75 -12.35
N PHE A 32 10.66 -4.47 -11.76
CA PHE A 32 12.09 -4.27 -11.98
C PHE A 32 12.55 -4.76 -13.35
N ASP A 33 11.87 -5.74 -13.92
CA ASP A 33 12.16 -6.28 -15.25
C ASP A 33 11.57 -5.41 -16.37
N HIS A 34 10.66 -4.50 -16.04
CA HIS A 34 10.08 -3.57 -17.02
C HIS A 34 11.13 -2.55 -17.51
N PRO A 35 11.27 -2.30 -18.83
CA PRO A 35 12.35 -1.48 -19.39
C PRO A 35 12.33 -0.01 -18.92
N ILE A 36 11.14 0.55 -18.68
CA ILE A 36 10.98 1.94 -18.21
C ILE A 36 10.99 2.03 -16.67
N ALA A 37 10.10 1.30 -16.00
CA ALA A 37 9.98 1.37 -14.54
C ALA A 37 11.20 0.77 -13.82
N GLY A 38 11.83 -0.27 -14.37
CA GLY A 38 12.92 -0.98 -13.72
C GLY A 38 14.14 -0.11 -13.39
N PRO A 39 14.71 0.65 -14.34
CA PRO A 39 15.80 1.59 -14.06
C PRO A 39 15.43 2.62 -12.99
N LEU A 40 14.19 3.13 -13.00
CA LEU A 40 13.71 4.08 -12.00
C LEU A 40 13.68 3.45 -10.60
N MET A 41 13.09 2.25 -10.45
CA MET A 41 13.02 1.55 -9.16
C MET A 41 14.43 1.25 -8.61
N ARG A 42 15.38 0.86 -9.49
CA ARG A 42 16.79 0.64 -9.11
C ARG A 42 17.49 1.93 -8.70
N GLY A 43 17.29 3.02 -9.45
CA GLY A 43 17.85 4.34 -9.12
C GLY A 43 17.36 4.86 -7.76
N MET A 44 16.10 4.60 -7.42
CA MET A 44 15.50 4.89 -6.11
C MET A 44 15.89 3.87 -5.01
N LYS A 45 16.74 2.88 -5.33
CA LYS A 45 17.19 1.78 -4.46
C LYS A 45 16.03 1.02 -3.80
N HIS A 46 14.90 0.91 -4.48
CA HIS A 46 13.76 0.13 -4.01
C HIS A 46 14.10 -1.36 -3.93
N ILE A 47 13.38 -2.08 -3.06
CA ILE A 47 13.67 -3.47 -2.73
C ILE A 47 12.86 -4.36 -3.67
N CYS A 48 13.56 -5.16 -4.48
CA CYS A 48 12.95 -6.14 -5.36
C CYS A 48 12.47 -7.35 -4.56
N VAL A 49 11.20 -7.72 -4.73
CA VAL A 49 10.55 -8.85 -4.09
C VAL A 49 10.29 -9.93 -5.13
N ASP A 50 10.98 -11.05 -5.00
CA ASP A 50 10.67 -12.28 -5.73
C ASP A 50 9.67 -13.11 -4.91
N ARG A 51 8.54 -13.47 -5.52
CA ARG A 51 7.49 -14.27 -4.86
C ARG A 51 7.89 -15.73 -4.71
N SER A 52 8.78 -16.22 -5.57
CA SER A 52 9.32 -17.58 -5.48
C SER A 52 10.37 -17.70 -4.38
N ASN A 53 11.09 -16.62 -4.08
CA ASN A 53 12.10 -16.57 -3.03
C ASN A 53 12.10 -15.21 -2.31
N GLY A 54 11.38 -15.14 -1.19
CA GLY A 54 11.22 -13.90 -0.42
C GLY A 54 12.43 -13.54 0.46
N ALA A 55 13.31 -14.49 0.79
CA ALA A 55 14.39 -14.29 1.77
C ALA A 55 15.37 -13.16 1.40
N PRO A 56 15.83 -13.01 0.15
CA PRO A 56 16.70 -11.89 -0.24
C PRO A 56 16.05 -10.52 -0.02
N SER A 57 14.75 -10.40 -0.33
CA SER A 57 14.02 -9.14 -0.15
C SER A 57 13.82 -8.78 1.32
N PHE A 58 13.65 -9.79 2.18
CA PHE A 58 13.55 -9.61 3.63
C PHE A 58 14.87 -9.12 4.23
N LEU A 59 16.00 -9.75 3.87
CA LEU A 59 17.33 -9.33 4.31
C LEU A 59 17.68 -7.92 3.80
N ALA A 60 17.32 -7.59 2.56
CA ALA A 60 17.50 -6.25 2.02
C ALA A 60 16.68 -5.19 2.79
N ALA A 61 15.47 -5.53 3.22
CA ALA A 61 14.64 -4.67 4.05
C ALA A 61 15.25 -4.45 5.44
N LEU A 62 15.73 -5.50 6.10
CA LEU A 62 16.45 -5.37 7.38
C LEU A 62 17.67 -4.45 7.24
N LYS A 63 18.48 -4.64 6.19
CA LYS A 63 19.65 -3.79 5.93
C LYS A 63 19.29 -2.33 5.64
N ALA A 64 18.15 -2.06 5.01
CA ALA A 64 17.68 -0.70 4.80
C ALA A 64 17.25 -0.05 6.12
N LEU A 65 16.54 -0.78 6.97
CA LEU A 65 16.13 -0.31 8.29
C LEU A 65 17.33 -0.02 9.21
N ASP A 66 18.32 -0.90 9.21
CA ASP A 66 19.58 -0.74 9.96
C ASP A 66 20.36 0.52 9.55
N LYS A 67 20.28 0.92 8.28
CA LYS A 67 20.85 2.17 7.76
C LYS A 67 20.04 3.43 8.10
N GLY A 68 18.97 3.31 8.88
CA GLY A 68 18.06 4.41 9.19
C GLY A 68 17.14 4.80 8.02
N GLU A 69 17.02 3.98 6.97
CA GLU A 69 16.07 4.23 5.89
C GLU A 69 14.64 3.86 6.32
N ILE A 70 13.64 4.24 5.52
CA ILE A 70 12.24 3.87 5.74
C ILE A 70 11.88 2.77 4.74
N VAL A 71 11.34 1.64 5.20
CA VAL A 71 10.85 0.60 4.29
C VAL A 71 9.34 0.75 4.06
N GLY A 72 8.97 1.03 2.82
CA GLY A 72 7.57 1.16 2.40
C GLY A 72 6.98 -0.19 2.00
N VAL A 73 5.92 -0.64 2.67
CA VAL A 73 5.27 -1.92 2.41
C VAL A 73 3.79 -1.74 2.08
N PHE A 74 3.33 -2.44 1.04
CA PHE A 74 1.93 -2.63 0.68
C PHE A 74 1.50 -4.04 1.12
N PRO A 75 0.96 -4.21 2.33
CA PRO A 75 0.65 -5.55 2.86
C PRO A 75 -0.43 -6.28 2.05
N GLU A 76 -1.25 -5.55 1.30
CA GLU A 76 -2.27 -6.08 0.37
C GLU A 76 -1.68 -6.67 -0.95
N ALA A 77 -0.38 -6.47 -1.19
CA ALA A 77 0.43 -6.98 -2.32
C ALA A 77 -0.05 -6.61 -3.75
N THR A 78 -1.18 -5.92 -3.89
CA THR A 78 -1.82 -5.57 -5.16
C THR A 78 -2.66 -4.31 -5.00
N ILE A 79 -2.83 -3.55 -6.08
CA ILE A 79 -3.80 -2.45 -6.13
C ILE A 79 -5.22 -2.98 -5.87
N SER A 80 -5.93 -2.37 -4.94
CA SER A 80 -7.34 -2.63 -4.63
C SER A 80 -8.24 -2.01 -5.69
N GLN A 81 -9.17 -2.81 -6.23
CA GLN A 81 -10.19 -2.34 -7.19
C GLN A 81 -11.50 -1.96 -6.48
N SER A 82 -11.70 -2.43 -5.25
CA SER A 82 -12.82 -2.03 -4.39
C SER A 82 -12.53 -0.75 -3.60
N PHE A 83 -11.24 -0.36 -3.54
CA PHE A 83 -10.73 0.73 -2.70
C PHE A 83 -10.98 0.54 -1.19
N GLU A 84 -11.34 -0.69 -0.80
CA GLU A 84 -11.39 -1.18 0.58
C GLU A 84 -10.08 -1.91 0.91
N LEU A 85 -9.77 -2.02 2.21
CA LEU A 85 -8.63 -2.81 2.69
C LEU A 85 -8.88 -4.30 2.46
N LYS A 86 -7.94 -4.96 1.79
CA LYS A 86 -7.96 -6.42 1.59
C LYS A 86 -7.28 -7.17 2.74
N GLU A 87 -7.25 -8.49 2.62
CA GLU A 87 -6.35 -9.34 3.40
C GLU A 87 -4.90 -8.84 3.29
N MET A 88 -4.23 -8.76 4.43
CA MET A 88 -2.88 -8.26 4.55
C MET A 88 -1.91 -9.40 4.81
N LYS A 89 -0.72 -9.32 4.21
CA LYS A 89 0.36 -10.27 4.49
C LYS A 89 1.14 -9.85 5.73
N SER A 90 1.53 -10.83 6.53
CA SER A 90 2.20 -10.66 7.81
C SER A 90 3.68 -10.24 7.74
N GLY A 91 4.24 -10.10 6.54
CA GLY A 91 5.65 -9.77 6.32
C GLY A 91 6.09 -8.47 7.00
N VAL A 92 5.21 -7.47 7.07
CA VAL A 92 5.49 -6.20 7.77
C VAL A 92 5.67 -6.38 9.28
N ILE A 93 4.84 -7.24 9.90
CA ILE A 93 4.94 -7.56 11.33
C ILE A 93 6.24 -8.31 11.60
N ARG A 94 6.55 -9.33 10.79
CA ARG A 94 7.81 -10.08 10.90
C ARG A 94 9.04 -9.18 10.77
N LEU A 95 9.00 -8.23 9.84
CA LEU A 95 10.09 -7.29 9.63
C LEU A 95 10.28 -6.37 10.86
N ALA A 96 9.19 -5.88 11.44
CA ALA A 96 9.23 -5.07 12.66
C ALA A 96 9.77 -5.84 13.86
N MET A 97 9.32 -7.09 14.06
CA MET A 97 9.81 -7.96 15.15
C MET A 97 11.31 -8.25 15.05
N GLU A 98 11.82 -8.46 13.83
CA GLU A 98 13.23 -8.82 13.61
C GLU A 98 14.15 -7.60 13.63
N SER A 99 13.72 -6.46 13.09
CA SER A 99 14.51 -5.23 13.08
C SER A 99 14.41 -4.40 14.36
N GLY A 100 13.36 -4.59 15.16
CA GLY A 100 13.00 -3.69 16.26
C GLY A 100 12.47 -2.32 15.80
N ALA A 101 12.33 -2.09 14.49
CA ALA A 101 11.83 -0.83 13.96
C ALA A 101 10.31 -0.70 14.19
N PRO A 102 9.80 0.49 14.57
CA PRO A 102 8.37 0.70 14.71
C PRO A 102 7.67 0.71 13.35
N ILE A 103 6.43 0.23 13.34
CA ILE A 103 5.52 0.32 12.21
C ILE A 103 4.79 1.66 12.28
N LEU A 104 4.71 2.36 11.14
CA LEU A 104 3.91 3.56 10.97
C LEU A 104 2.70 3.24 10.07
N PRO A 105 1.49 3.04 10.62
CA PRO A 105 0.29 2.83 9.83
C PRO A 105 0.06 4.04 8.92
N MET A 106 -0.26 3.78 7.66
CA MET A 106 -0.50 4.86 6.68
C MET A 106 -1.59 4.43 5.73
N VAL A 107 -2.40 5.39 5.30
CA VAL A 107 -3.35 5.22 4.20
C VAL A 107 -3.24 6.37 3.22
N ILE A 108 -3.49 6.08 1.96
CA ILE A 108 -3.60 7.04 0.87
C ILE A 108 -4.99 6.94 0.25
N TRP A 109 -5.56 8.10 -0.06
CA TRP A 109 -6.86 8.23 -0.70
C TRP A 109 -6.86 9.34 -1.76
N GLY A 110 -7.60 9.14 -2.84
CA GLY A 110 -7.68 10.05 -3.98
C GLY A 110 -6.70 9.73 -5.10
N SER A 111 -5.59 9.04 -4.82
CA SER A 111 -4.59 8.65 -5.83
C SER A 111 -5.16 7.72 -6.90
N GLN A 112 -6.21 6.94 -6.59
CA GLN A 112 -6.87 6.06 -7.54
C GLN A 112 -7.52 6.81 -8.71
N ARG A 113 -7.84 8.10 -8.52
CA ARG A 113 -8.44 8.97 -9.53
C ARG A 113 -7.41 9.51 -10.53
N VAL A 114 -6.12 9.44 -10.18
CA VAL A 114 -5.01 9.82 -11.08
C VAL A 114 -4.67 8.64 -11.99
N TRP A 115 -4.35 7.49 -11.39
CA TRP A 115 -4.06 6.27 -12.15
C TRP A 115 -4.23 5.02 -11.31
N SER A 116 -5.26 4.23 -11.59
CA SER A 116 -5.51 2.94 -10.95
C SER A 116 -5.87 1.84 -11.95
N LYS A 117 -6.01 0.60 -11.46
CA LYS A 117 -6.50 -0.52 -12.25
C LYS A 117 -7.95 -0.29 -12.62
N LYS A 118 -8.29 -0.55 -13.89
CA LYS A 118 -9.66 -0.48 -14.44
C LYS A 118 -10.34 0.90 -14.35
N LEU A 119 -9.58 1.95 -14.02
CA LEU A 119 -10.01 3.34 -14.14
C LEU A 119 -9.27 4.03 -15.28
N PRO A 120 -9.91 4.99 -15.97
CA PRO A 120 -9.22 5.80 -16.97
C PRO A 120 -8.09 6.58 -16.31
N LYS A 121 -6.94 6.64 -16.98
CA LYS A 121 -5.79 7.41 -16.53
C LYS A 121 -6.10 8.90 -16.67
N ASN A 122 -5.90 9.67 -15.61
CA ASN A 122 -6.04 11.12 -15.60
C ASN A 122 -4.75 11.78 -15.12
N LEU A 123 -3.88 12.15 -16.07
CA LEU A 123 -2.64 12.90 -15.80
C LEU A 123 -2.79 14.41 -16.00
N SER A 124 -4.01 14.91 -16.16
CA SER A 124 -4.24 16.35 -16.25
C SER A 124 -3.98 17.01 -14.88
N ARG A 125 -3.71 18.32 -14.87
CA ARG A 125 -3.64 19.13 -13.63
C ARG A 125 -5.03 19.37 -13.05
N SER A 126 -5.77 18.30 -12.77
CA SER A 126 -7.18 18.32 -12.38
C SER A 126 -7.42 18.60 -10.89
N SER A 127 -6.44 19.16 -10.18
CA SER A 127 -6.52 19.52 -8.75
C SER A 127 -7.16 18.44 -7.87
N ILE A 128 -6.90 17.16 -8.18
CA ILE A 128 -7.45 16.01 -7.45
C ILE A 128 -6.87 16.04 -6.03
N PRO A 129 -7.71 16.14 -4.98
CA PRO A 129 -7.22 16.09 -3.61
C PRO A 129 -6.65 14.70 -3.30
N ILE A 130 -5.42 14.62 -2.82
CA ILE A 130 -4.78 13.38 -2.39
C ILE A 130 -4.52 13.49 -0.89
N PHE A 131 -5.13 12.59 -0.14
CA PHE A 131 -5.03 12.56 1.31
C PHE A 131 -4.05 11.44 1.68
N ILE A 132 -3.07 11.76 2.52
CA ILE A 132 -2.16 10.79 3.12
C ILE A 132 -2.34 10.94 4.64
N ALA A 133 -2.94 9.95 5.28
CA ALA A 133 -3.07 9.93 6.72
C ALA A 133 -2.08 8.94 7.33
N ILE A 134 -1.42 9.39 8.39
CA ILE A 134 -0.35 8.68 9.08
C ILE A 134 -0.81 8.49 10.52
N GLY A 135 -0.84 7.23 10.97
CA GLY A 135 -1.19 6.87 12.34
C GLY A 135 0.01 6.95 13.29
N PRO A 136 -0.21 6.71 14.58
CA PRO A 136 0.86 6.69 15.57
C PRO A 136 1.84 5.52 15.33
N LEU A 137 3.08 5.69 15.80
CA LEU A 137 4.08 4.62 15.79
C LEU A 137 3.59 3.42 16.61
N ARG A 138 3.85 2.22 16.10
CA ARG A 138 3.54 0.94 16.74
C ARG A 138 4.79 0.09 16.86
N TYR A 139 5.16 -0.28 18.07
CA TYR A 139 6.23 -1.24 18.31
C TYR A 139 5.64 -2.64 18.35
N VAL A 140 6.38 -3.62 17.83
CA VAL A 140 6.00 -5.03 17.89
C VAL A 140 7.10 -5.77 18.64
N GLU A 141 6.73 -6.41 19.75
CA GLU A 141 7.67 -7.16 20.55
C GLU A 141 8.14 -8.44 19.86
N LYS A 142 9.39 -8.83 20.12
CA LYS A 142 9.91 -10.11 19.63
C LYS A 142 9.16 -11.25 20.32
N GLY A 143 8.61 -12.16 19.52
CA GLY A 143 7.79 -13.27 20.01
C GLY A 143 6.30 -12.96 20.19
N ALA A 144 5.86 -11.73 19.89
CA ALA A 144 4.43 -11.38 19.87
C ALA A 144 3.62 -12.26 18.89
N ASN A 145 2.32 -12.41 19.17
CA ASN A 145 1.43 -13.17 18.31
C ASN A 145 1.21 -12.44 16.98
N LEU A 146 1.65 -13.08 15.89
CA LEU A 146 1.65 -12.52 14.55
C LEU A 146 0.25 -12.14 14.05
N GLU A 147 -0.77 -12.92 14.38
CA GLU A 147 -2.15 -12.70 13.92
C GLU A 147 -2.79 -11.53 14.66
N VAL A 148 -2.55 -11.43 15.97
CA VAL A 148 -3.02 -10.33 16.81
C VAL A 148 -2.43 -9.00 16.32
N GLU A 149 -1.12 -8.96 16.09
CA GLU A 149 -0.43 -7.76 15.62
C GLU A 149 -0.85 -7.34 14.21
N LEU A 150 -1.06 -8.32 13.32
CA LEU A 150 -1.58 -8.07 11.99
C LEU A 150 -3.01 -7.52 12.01
N ALA A 151 -3.87 -8.07 12.88
CA ALA A 151 -5.24 -7.59 13.07
C ALA A 151 -5.26 -6.18 13.64
N ALA A 152 -4.42 -5.88 14.64
CA ALA A 152 -4.30 -4.54 15.22
C ALA A 152 -3.78 -3.52 14.21
N LEU A 153 -2.82 -3.90 13.36
CA LEU A 153 -2.38 -3.05 12.24
C LEU A 153 -3.50 -2.82 11.22
N LYS A 154 -4.30 -3.86 10.93
CA LYS A 154 -5.46 -3.75 10.01
C LYS A 154 -6.47 -2.75 10.54
N GLU A 155 -6.80 -2.87 11.82
CA GLU A 155 -7.76 -2.00 12.50
C GLU A 155 -7.28 -0.55 12.50
N ALA A 156 -6.01 -0.31 12.86
CA ALA A 156 -5.43 1.03 12.80
C ALA A 156 -5.49 1.65 11.39
N MET A 157 -5.19 0.86 10.35
CA MET A 157 -5.31 1.31 8.97
C MET A 157 -6.77 1.54 8.56
N ALA A 158 -7.71 0.72 9.04
CA ALA A 158 -9.14 0.85 8.72
C ALA A 158 -9.72 2.15 9.31
N GLN A 159 -9.35 2.49 10.54
CA GLN A 159 -9.74 3.73 11.19
C GLN A 159 -9.24 4.96 10.41
N LEU A 160 -7.95 4.95 10.03
CA LEU A 160 -7.38 6.02 9.19
C LEU A 160 -8.10 6.11 7.83
N LEU A 161 -8.38 4.96 7.19
CA LEU A 161 -9.04 4.93 5.89
C LEU A 161 -10.46 5.50 5.98
N ASN A 162 -11.23 5.09 6.98
CA ASN A 162 -12.58 5.57 7.21
C ASN A 162 -12.58 7.08 7.45
N GLN A 163 -11.62 7.60 8.22
CA GLN A 163 -11.50 9.04 8.46
C GLN A 163 -11.23 9.81 7.16
N VAL A 164 -10.20 9.41 6.38
CA VAL A 164 -9.89 10.12 5.12
C VAL A 164 -10.98 10.01 4.07
N GLN A 165 -11.77 8.93 4.09
CA GLN A 165 -12.93 8.77 3.22
C GLN A 165 -14.08 9.69 3.65
N SER A 166 -14.33 9.81 4.96
CA SER A 166 -15.36 10.68 5.53
C SER A 166 -15.04 12.16 5.29
N ASP A 167 -13.78 12.55 5.47
CA ASP A 167 -13.33 13.94 5.32
C ASP A 167 -13.11 14.34 3.85
N TYR A 168 -13.27 13.40 2.92
CA TYR A 168 -12.97 13.66 1.52
C TYR A 168 -13.97 14.66 0.93
N PRO A 169 -13.51 15.73 0.26
CA PRO A 169 -14.39 16.83 -0.16
C PRO A 169 -15.33 16.45 -1.30
N ASP A 170 -14.95 15.46 -2.12
CA ASP A 170 -15.71 15.07 -3.30
C ASP A 170 -16.72 13.96 -2.99
N PRO A 171 -17.94 14.02 -3.55
CA PRO A 171 -18.98 13.05 -3.26
C PRO A 171 -18.64 11.66 -3.81
N HIS A 172 -18.86 10.64 -2.98
CA HIS A 172 -18.62 9.23 -3.32
C HIS A 172 -19.77 8.60 -4.13
N LYS A 173 -20.99 9.12 -3.99
CA LYS A 173 -22.21 8.51 -4.56
C LYS A 173 -22.12 8.42 -6.08
N GLY A 174 -22.27 7.21 -6.62
CA GLY A 174 -22.20 6.92 -8.05
C GLY A 174 -20.79 7.00 -8.66
N ALA A 175 -19.77 7.32 -7.87
CA ALA A 175 -18.41 7.46 -8.36
C ALA A 175 -17.74 6.09 -8.56
N ARG A 176 -17.15 5.88 -9.74
CA ARG A 176 -16.39 4.66 -10.07
C ARG A 176 -15.13 4.48 -9.23
N TRP A 177 -14.64 5.55 -8.62
CA TRP A 177 -13.44 5.58 -7.80
C TRP A 177 -13.73 5.40 -6.30
N ALA A 178 -15.01 5.22 -5.93
CA ALA A 178 -15.46 5.06 -4.56
C ALA A 178 -16.06 3.66 -4.29
N PRO A 179 -15.84 3.08 -3.10
CA PRO A 179 -16.39 1.80 -2.66
C PRO A 179 -17.92 1.78 -2.66
N ALA A 180 -18.48 0.60 -2.89
CA ALA A 180 -19.93 0.35 -2.78
C ALA A 180 -20.50 0.77 -1.41
N ARG A 181 -19.76 0.55 -0.31
CA ARG A 181 -20.16 0.95 1.06
C ARG A 181 -20.40 2.46 1.20
N LEU A 182 -19.71 3.29 0.41
CA LEU A 182 -19.88 4.75 0.39
C LEU A 182 -20.87 5.21 -0.69
N GLY A 183 -21.62 4.28 -1.30
CA GLY A 183 -22.53 4.55 -2.41
C GLY A 183 -21.85 4.72 -3.76
N GLY A 184 -20.55 4.41 -3.87
CA GLY A 184 -19.82 4.38 -5.13
C GLY A 184 -20.14 3.15 -5.98
N SER A 185 -19.55 3.08 -7.16
CA SER A 185 -19.78 2.00 -8.13
C SER A 185 -18.56 1.10 -8.34
N ALA A 186 -17.54 1.19 -7.47
CA ALA A 186 -16.42 0.25 -7.50
C ALA A 186 -16.91 -1.16 -7.09
N PRO A 187 -16.37 -2.23 -7.69
CA PRO A 187 -16.77 -3.59 -7.35
C PRO A 187 -16.43 -3.90 -5.89
N SER A 188 -17.33 -4.60 -5.21
CA SER A 188 -17.14 -5.09 -3.86
C SER A 188 -16.02 -6.14 -3.78
N LEU A 189 -15.53 -6.39 -2.56
CA LEU A 189 -14.53 -7.44 -2.35
C LEU A 189 -15.06 -8.83 -2.74
N ALA A 190 -16.33 -9.13 -2.42
CA ALA A 190 -16.97 -10.39 -2.75
C ALA A 190 -17.05 -10.62 -4.28
N GLU A 191 -17.52 -9.62 -5.04
CA GLU A 191 -17.56 -9.69 -6.51
C GLU A 191 -16.17 -9.91 -7.11
N LEU A 192 -15.14 -9.24 -6.57
CA LEU A 192 -13.76 -9.41 -7.02
C LEU A 192 -13.19 -10.79 -6.69
N GLU A 193 -13.60 -11.41 -5.59
CA GLU A 193 -13.21 -12.77 -5.23
C GLU A 193 -13.87 -13.80 -6.15
N GLU A 194 -15.14 -13.65 -6.44
CA GLU A 194 -15.88 -14.50 -7.38
C GLU A 194 -15.27 -14.43 -8.79
N LEU A 195 -15.01 -13.23 -9.30
CA LEU A 195 -14.32 -13.03 -10.58
C LEU A 195 -12.93 -13.67 -10.64
N ARG A 196 -12.23 -13.78 -9.50
CA ARG A 196 -10.93 -14.46 -9.43
C ARG A 196 -11.06 -15.98 -9.41
N LYS A 197 -12.11 -16.53 -8.79
CA LYS A 197 -12.40 -17.96 -8.80
C LYS A 197 -12.74 -18.42 -10.22
N ASN A 198 -13.67 -17.73 -10.88
CA ASN A 198 -14.09 -18.07 -12.24
C ASN A 198 -12.93 -18.04 -13.24
N LYS A 199 -11.98 -17.10 -13.08
CA LYS A 199 -10.76 -17.03 -13.91
C LYS A 199 -9.72 -18.12 -13.66
N ARG A 200 -9.78 -18.80 -12.51
CA ARG A 200 -8.89 -19.93 -12.20
C ARG A 200 -9.43 -21.25 -12.70
N GLU A 201 -10.75 -21.32 -12.89
CA GLU A 201 -11.49 -22.49 -13.37
C GLU A 201 -11.63 -22.52 -14.90
N SER A 202 -11.35 -21.40 -15.58
CA SER A 202 -11.28 -21.25 -17.04
C SER A 202 -9.85 -21.40 -17.58
#